data_AF-A0AAE1IXE1-F1
#
_entry.id   AF-A0AAE1IXE1-F1
#
_cell.length_a   1.000
_cell.length_b   1.000
_cell.length_c   1.000
_cell.angle_alpha   90.00
_cell.angle_beta   90.00
_cell.angle_gamma   90.00
#
_symmetry.space_group_name_H-M   'P 1'
#
loop_
_entity.id
_entity.type
_entity.pdbx_description
1 polymer ?
#
loop_
_entity_poly.entity_id
_entity_poly.type
_entity_poly.pdbx_seq_one_letter_code
_entity_poly.pdbx_strand_id
1 'polypeptide(L)' 'MVVPCRFSISHFILRKQCTTPNFKKLPEIDLSDPQAKTHIVKACKDFGFLKIINHDISLQLITDTEAHTENFLA' A
#
# COMPACT_ATOMS: atom_id res chain seq x y z
N MET A 1 0.99 10.87 21.92
CA MET A 1 2.20 10.02 21.90
C MET A 1 2.71 9.99 20.47
N VAL A 2 3.71 10.82 20.15
CA VAL A 2 4.38 10.77 18.85
C VAL A 2 5.63 9.94 19.05
N VAL A 3 5.71 8.79 18.38
CA VAL A 3 6.92 7.96 18.38
C VAL A 3 7.89 8.59 17.39
N PRO A 4 9.05 9.12 17.83
CA PRO A 4 10.05 9.61 16.90
C PRO A 4 10.68 8.40 16.18
N CYS A 5 10.41 8.27 14.89
CA CYS A 5 11.10 7.30 14.05
C CYS A 5 12.51 7.83 13.80
N ARG A 6 13.53 7.20 14.40
CA ARG A 6 14.92 7.49 14.09
C ARG A 6 15.20 7.01 12.66
N PHE A 7 15.26 7.94 11.72
CA PHE A 7 15.81 7.67 10.39
C PHE A 7 17.31 7.40 10.54
N SER A 8 17.67 6.11 10.69
CA SER A 8 19.04 5.67 10.45
C SER A 8 19.23 5.69 8.93
N ILE A 9 20.11 6.58 8.44
CA ILE A 9 20.58 6.56 7.05
C ILE A 9 21.40 5.27 6.89
N SER A 10 20.69 4.17 6.69
CA SER A 10 21.31 2.89 6.37
C SER A 10 21.70 2.98 4.91
N HIS A 11 23.01 3.02 4.66
CA HIS A 11 23.64 2.77 3.37
C HIS A 11 22.78 1.78 2.56
N PHE A 12 22.38 2.13 1.34
CA PHE A 12 21.49 1.33 0.48
C PHE A 12 21.82 -0.16 0.61
N ILE A 13 21.01 -0.90 1.36
CA ILE A 13 21.24 -2.33 1.56
C ILE A 13 20.87 -2.99 0.24
N LEU A 14 21.87 -3.53 -0.46
CA LEU A 14 21.67 -4.42 -1.60
C LEU A 14 20.86 -5.63 -1.12
N ARG A 15 19.53 -5.55 -1.26
CA ARG A 15 18.65 -6.69 -1.01
C ARG A 15 18.90 -7.71 -2.10
N LYS A 16 19.19 -8.96 -1.70
CA LYS A 16 19.11 -10.09 -2.62
C LYS A 16 17.72 -10.10 -3.24
N GLN A 17 17.65 -10.14 -4.56
CA GLN A 17 16.40 -10.41 -5.28
C GLN A 17 15.94 -11.82 -4.90
N CYS A 18 14.98 -11.89 -3.98
CA CYS A 18 14.21 -13.10 -3.76
C CYS A 18 13.12 -13.15 -4.81
N THR A 19 12.91 -14.31 -5.43
CA THR A 19 11.70 -14.58 -6.22
C THR A 19 10.49 -14.29 -5.34
N THR A 20 9.58 -13.46 -5.85
CA THR A 20 8.42 -12.97 -5.09
C THR A 20 7.68 -14.16 -4.48
N PRO A 21 7.58 -14.29 -3.15
CA PRO A 21 6.68 -15.26 -2.58
C PRO A 21 5.28 -14.91 -3.09
N ASN A 22 4.58 -15.91 -3.62
CA ASN A 22 3.28 -15.72 -4.23
C ASN A 22 2.28 -15.30 -3.14
N PHE A 23 2.08 -13.98 -2.96
CA PHE A 23 1.22 -13.38 -1.93
C PHE A 23 -0.28 -13.55 -2.24
N LYS A 24 -0.70 -14.72 -2.74
CA LYS A 24 -2.11 -15.09 -2.98
C LYS A 24 -3.01 -15.03 -1.74
N LYS A 25 -2.43 -14.83 -0.55
CA LYS A 25 -3.15 -14.74 0.72
C LYS A 25 -3.39 -13.31 1.20
N LEU A 26 -3.00 -12.30 0.43
CA LEU A 26 -3.20 -10.94 0.88
C LEU A 26 -4.71 -10.60 0.93
N PRO A 27 -5.21 -10.04 2.04
CA PRO A 27 -6.59 -9.58 2.10
C PRO A 27 -6.81 -8.45 1.09
N GLU A 28 -7.68 -8.71 0.12
CA GLU A 28 -8.29 -7.72 -0.76
C GLU A 28 -9.67 -7.37 -0.20
N ILE A 29 -9.94 -6.08 -0.03
CA ILE A 29 -11.16 -5.58 0.61
C ILE A 29 -11.86 -4.62 -0.35
N ASP A 30 -13.13 -4.92 -0.61
CA ASP A 30 -14.03 -4.06 -1.36
C ASP A 30 -14.67 -3.01 -0.43
N LEU A 31 -14.48 -1.72 -0.71
CA LEU A 31 -15.12 -0.65 0.09
C LEU A 31 -16.61 -0.48 -0.18
N SER A 32 -17.14 -1.08 -1.25
CA SER A 32 -18.57 -1.13 -1.50
C SER A 32 -19.30 -2.10 -0.56
N ASP A 33 -18.56 -2.99 0.13
CA ASP A 33 -19.12 -3.88 1.15
C ASP A 33 -19.47 -3.08 2.43
N PRO A 34 -20.73 -3.14 2.92
CA PRO A 34 -21.12 -2.55 4.21
C PRO A 34 -20.27 -3.01 5.41
N GLN A 35 -19.64 -4.19 5.33
CA GLN A 35 -18.77 -4.74 6.37
C GLN A 35 -17.28 -4.44 6.15
N ALA A 36 -16.91 -3.64 5.13
CA ALA A 36 -15.52 -3.34 4.79
C ALA A 36 -14.70 -2.85 6.00
N LYS A 37 -15.29 -2.01 6.86
CA LYS A 37 -14.64 -1.55 8.10
C LYS A 37 -14.19 -2.71 9.01
N THR A 38 -15.05 -3.71 9.18
CA THR A 38 -14.75 -4.90 9.99
C THR A 38 -13.62 -5.72 9.36
N HIS A 39 -13.66 -5.89 8.04
CA HIS A 39 -12.62 -6.59 7.29
C HIS A 39 -11.27 -5.86 7.36
N ILE A 40 -11.26 -4.54 7.28
CA ILE A 40 -10.05 -3.71 7.40
C ILE A 40 -9.41 -3.91 8.77
N VAL A 41 -10.20 -3.80 9.84
CA VAL A 41 -9.68 -3.99 11.20
C VAL A 41 -9.07 -5.39 11.38
N LYS A 42 -9.73 -6.42 10.84
CA LYS A 42 -9.21 -7.79 10.90
C LYS A 42 -7.92 -7.95 10.10
N ALA A 43 -7.88 -7.45 8.87
CA ALA A 43 -6.69 -7.52 8.02
C ALA A 43 -5.49 -6.77 8.62
N CYS A 44 -5.72 -5.61 9.23
CA CYS A 44 -4.68 -4.88 9.95
C CYS A 44 -4.14 -5.66 11.17
N LYS A 45 -5.00 -6.38 11.90
CA LYS A 45 -4.59 -7.23 13.03
C LYS A 45 -3.83 -8.48 12.59
N ASP A 46 -4.31 -9.14 11.54
CA ASP A 46 -3.79 -10.45 11.11
C ASP A 46 -2.54 -10.32 10.23
N PHE A 47 -2.47 -9.30 9.36
CA PHE A 47 -1.42 -9.14 8.33
C PHE A 47 -0.66 -7.81 8.41
N GLY A 48 -1.25 -6.75 8.97
CA GLY A 48 -0.68 -5.40 8.97
C GLY A 48 -0.63 -4.73 7.59
N PHE A 49 -1.12 -5.39 6.54
CA PHE A 49 -1.16 -4.92 5.16
C PHE A 49 -2.37 -5.53 4.45
N LEU A 50 -2.96 -4.78 3.53
CA LEU A 50 -4.16 -5.14 2.76
C LEU A 50 -4.20 -4.37 1.44
N LYS A 51 -4.96 -4.89 0.48
CA LYS A 51 -5.33 -4.19 -0.75
C LYS A 51 -6.78 -3.71 -0.65
N ILE A 52 -7.04 -2.50 -1.14
CA ILE A 52 -8.40 -1.94 -1.23
C ILE A 52 -8.82 -1.85 -2.70
N ILE A 53 -10.07 -2.18 -2.99
CA ILE A 53 -10.73 -1.97 -4.29
C ILE A 53 -12.03 -1.15 -4.12
N ASN A 54 -12.54 -0.61 -5.23
CA ASN A 54 -13.75 0.22 -5.27
C ASN A 54 -13.72 1.39 -4.25
N HIS A 55 -12.58 2.07 -4.17
CA HIS A 55 -12.35 3.20 -3.26
C HIS A 55 -12.83 4.56 -3.81
N ASP A 56 -13.56 4.57 -4.91
CA ASP A 56 -14.11 5.76 -5.57
C ASP A 56 -13.08 6.85 -5.95
N ILE A 57 -11.80 6.49 -6.04
CA ILE A 57 -10.76 7.39 -6.56
C ILE A 57 -10.74 7.20 -8.07
N SER A 58 -10.91 8.31 -8.80
CA SER A 58 -10.87 8.32 -10.26
C SER A 58 -9.54 7.77 -10.79
N LEU A 59 -9.62 6.85 -11.75
CA LEU A 59 -8.43 6.35 -12.44
C LEU A 59 -7.71 7.47 -13.20
N GLN A 60 -8.44 8.47 -13.72
CA GLN A 60 -7.82 9.62 -14.38
C GLN A 60 -6.94 10.41 -13.41
N LEU A 61 -7.42 10.64 -12.18
CA LEU A 61 -6.62 11.35 -11.17
C LEU A 61 -5.30 10.63 -10.88
N ILE A 62 -5.35 9.29 -10.79
CA ILE A 62 -4.16 8.47 -10.56
C ILE A 62 -3.19 8.61 -11.74
N THR A 63 -3.66 8.42 -12.97
CA THR A 63 -2.83 8.51 -14.18
C THR A 63 -2.24 9.91 -14.37
N ASP A 64 -3.02 10.97 -14.15
CA ASP A 64 -2.55 12.35 -14.30
C ASP A 64 -1.48 12.68 -13.23
N THR A 65 -1.67 12.19 -12.01
CA THR A 65 -0.70 12.38 -10.91
C THR A 65 0.62 11.66 -11.21
N GLU A 66 0.54 10.44 -11.72
CA GLU A 66 1.71 9.66 -12.14
C GLU A 66 2.48 10.40 -13.24
N ALA A 67 1.81 10.80 -14.32
CA ALA A 67 2.42 11.54 -15.43
C ALA A 67 3.04 12.88 -14.99
N HIS A 68 2.38 13.62 -14.09
CA HIS A 68 2.93 14.85 -13.56
C HIS A 68 4.19 14.61 -12.72
N THR A 69 4.17 13.56 -11.90
CA THR A 69 5.32 13.18 -11.06
C THR A 69 6.51 12.74 -11.91
N GLU A 70 6.27 11.97 -12.98
CA GLU A 70 7.31 11.59 -13.94
C GLU A 70 7.95 12.82 -14.59
N ASN A 71 7.14 13.77 -15.06
CA ASN A 71 7.65 15.01 -15.66
C ASN A 71 8.42 15.90 -14.66
N PHE A 72 8.03 15.88 -13.38
CA PHE A 72 8.72 16.64 -12.34
C PHE A 72 10.08 16.03 -11.94
N LEU A 73 10.19 14.70 -11.98
CA LEU A 73 11.40 13.96 -11.57
C LEU A 73 12.38 13.69 -12.72
N ALA A 74 11.96 13.91 -13.98
CA ALA A 74 12.81 13.83 -15.17
C ALA A 74 13.82 14.97 -15.25
#